data_AF-A0A962QIA2-F1
#
_entry.id   AF-A0A962QIA2-F1
#
_cell.length_a   1.000
_cell.length_b   1.000
_cell.length_c   1.000
_cell.angle_alpha   90.00
_cell.angle_beta   90.00
_cell.angle_gamma   90.00
#
_symmetry.space_group_name_H-M   'P 1'
#
loop_
_entity.id
_entity.type
_entity.pdbx_description
1 polymer ?
#
loop_
_entity_poly.entity_id
_entity_poly.type
_entity_poly.pdbx_seq_one_letter_code
_entity_poly.pdbx_strand_id
1 'polypeptide(L)' 'MVATTGLGPKRSAAVKTPSDEFKAYCEAEFERRLNSGESFDEPLYRKAMAMVLDRLDRLQQEGRA' A
#
# COMPACT_ATOMS: atom_id res chain seq x y z
N MET A 1 -35.57 -11.33 -2.65
CA MET A 1 -34.49 -10.34 -2.42
C MET A 1 -34.60 -9.92 -0.96
N VAL A 2 -33.61 -9.98 -0.07
CA VAL A 2 -32.17 -9.76 -0.17
C VAL A 2 -31.46 -10.75 0.78
N ALA A 3 -30.36 -11.34 0.32
CA ALA A 3 -29.57 -12.30 1.06
C ALA A 3 -28.84 -11.63 2.24
N THR A 4 -28.99 -12.22 3.42
CA THR A 4 -28.16 -12.00 4.60
C THR A 4 -26.82 -12.70 4.37
N THR A 5 -25.80 -11.97 3.95
CA THR A 5 -24.44 -12.51 3.92
C THR A 5 -23.75 -12.22 5.25
N GLY A 6 -23.45 -13.31 5.95
CA GLY A 6 -22.81 -13.33 7.25
C GLY A 6 -21.40 -12.73 7.21
N LEU A 7 -21.07 -12.04 8.31
CA LEU A 7 -19.71 -11.67 8.63
C LEU A 7 -18.97 -12.94 9.04
N GLY A 8 -18.26 -13.53 8.06
CA GLY A 8 -17.29 -14.58 8.28
C GLY A 8 -16.18 -14.15 9.26
N PRO A 9 -15.35 -15.12 9.72
CA PRO A 9 -14.41 -14.89 10.80
C PRO A 9 -13.48 -13.73 10.43
N LYS A 10 -13.34 -12.76 11.34
CA LYS A 10 -12.35 -11.69 11.24
C LYS A 10 -10.99 -12.37 11.09
N ARG A 11 -10.50 -12.43 9.85
CA ARG A 11 -9.11 -12.77 9.56
C ARG A 11 -8.29 -11.88 10.46
N SER A 12 -7.54 -12.50 11.35
CA SER A 12 -6.59 -11.90 12.27
C SER A 12 -5.99 -10.69 11.58
N ALA A 13 -6.22 -9.49 12.13
CA ALA A 13 -5.65 -8.27 11.57
C ALA A 13 -4.14 -8.50 11.52
N ALA A 14 -3.63 -8.83 10.33
CA ALA A 14 -2.20 -8.99 10.11
C ALA A 14 -1.57 -7.68 10.59
N VAL A 15 -0.60 -7.78 11.48
CA VAL A 15 0.16 -6.63 11.96
C VAL A 15 0.68 -5.93 10.71
N LYS A 16 0.07 -4.80 10.34
CA LYS A 16 0.45 -4.05 9.15
C LYS A 16 1.81 -3.45 9.42
N THR A 17 2.80 -3.82 8.62
CA THR A 17 4.11 -3.19 8.73
C THR A 17 4.03 -1.77 8.14
N PRO A 18 4.90 -0.84 8.56
CA PRO A 18 4.99 0.48 7.93
C PRO A 18 5.16 0.40 6.39
N SER A 19 5.84 -0.63 5.89
CA SER A 19 5.96 -0.89 4.44
C SER A 19 4.61 -1.21 3.79
N ASP A 20 3.75 -2.01 4.44
CA ASP A 20 2.42 -2.36 3.94
C ASP A 20 1.49 -1.14 3.90
N GLU A 21 1.54 -0.29 4.93
CA GLU A 21 0.72 0.93 4.98
C GLU A 21 1.15 1.94 3.93
N PHE A 22 2.47 2.13 3.78
CA PHE A 22 3.02 3.01 2.74
C PHE A 22 2.66 2.50 1.34
N LYS A 23 2.78 1.20 1.09
CA LYS A 23 2.40 0.59 -0.19
C LYS A 23 0.93 0.83 -0.51
N ALA A 24 0.03 0.56 0.45
CA ALA A 24 -1.40 0.77 0.27
C ALA A 24 -1.75 2.23 -0.03
N TYR A 25 -1.09 3.18 0.64
CA TYR A 25 -1.23 4.59 0.34
C TYR A 25 -0.80 4.91 -1.10
N CYS A 26 0.38 4.42 -1.51
CA CYS A 26 0.88 4.68 -2.86
C CYS A 26 -0.01 4.11 -3.96
N GLU A 27 -0.66 2.97 -3.74
CA GLU A 27 -1.61 2.37 -4.69
C GLU A 27 -2.88 3.22 -4.83
N ALA A 28 -3.48 3.65 -3.72
CA ALA A 28 -4.64 4.54 -3.74
C ALA A 28 -4.35 5.90 -4.38
N GLU A 29 -3.16 6.45 -4.11
CA GLU A 29 -2.68 7.69 -4.72
C GLU A 29 -2.47 7.54 -6.23
N PHE A 30 -1.90 6.42 -6.67
CA PHE A 30 -1.70 6.11 -8.07
C PHE A 30 -3.02 6.08 -8.85
N GLU A 31 -4.04 5.39 -8.31
CA GLU A 31 -5.38 5.35 -8.90
C GLU A 31 -6.02 6.74 -8.96
N ARG A 32 -5.86 7.58 -7.92
CA ARG A 32 -6.37 8.96 -7.96
C ARG A 32 -5.72 9.77 -9.09
N ARG A 33 -4.42 9.58 -9.30
CA ARG A 33 -3.64 10.33 -10.31
C ARG A 33 -4.01 9.90 -11.72
N LEU A 34 -4.16 8.60 -11.96
CA LEU A 34 -4.68 8.10 -13.23
C LEU A 34 -6.07 8.65 -13.55
N ASN A 35 -6.93 8.81 -12.54
CA ASN A 35 -8.29 9.32 -12.71
C ASN A 35 -8.40 10.86 -12.68
N SER A 36 -7.29 11.58 -12.49
CA SER A 36 -7.31 13.04 -12.35
C SER A 36 -7.35 13.80 -13.68
N GLY A 37 -6.98 13.14 -14.79
CA GLY A 37 -6.81 13.80 -16.10
C GLY A 37 -5.57 14.70 -16.20
N GLU A 38 -4.75 14.77 -15.15
CA GLU A 38 -3.47 15.48 -15.16
C GLU A 38 -2.35 14.62 -15.76
N SER A 39 -1.29 15.28 -16.27
CA SER A 39 -0.09 14.58 -16.71
C SER A 39 0.57 13.86 -15.53
N PHE A 40 0.77 12.55 -15.67
CA PHE A 40 1.33 11.71 -14.61
C PHE A 40 2.45 10.82 -15.14
N ASP A 41 3.65 10.96 -14.55
CA ASP A 41 4.82 10.13 -14.86
C ASP A 41 4.80 8.87 -13.99
N GLU A 42 4.08 7.86 -14.46
CA GLU A 42 3.96 6.55 -13.80
C GLU A 42 5.34 5.89 -13.56
N PRO A 43 6.26 5.82 -14.54
CA PRO A 43 7.59 5.26 -14.33
C PRO A 43 8.36 5.91 -13.19
N LEU A 44 8.36 7.25 -13.13
CA LEU A 44 9.02 7.99 -12.07
C LEU A 44 8.37 7.72 -10.70
N TYR A 45 7.04 7.70 -10.66
CA TYR A 45 6.29 7.41 -9.43
C TYR A 45 6.61 6.02 -8.87
N ARG A 46 6.56 4.98 -9.73
CA ARG A 46 6.89 3.60 -9.31
C ARG A 46 8.33 3.47 -8.84
N LYS A 47 9.27 4.16 -9.49
CA LYS A 47 10.68 4.18 -9.08
C LYS A 47 10.84 4.81 -7.70
N ALA A 48 10.21 5.96 -7.45
CA ALA A 48 10.25 6.62 -6.15
C ALA A 48 9.64 5.75 -5.04
N MET A 49 8.48 5.13 -5.31
CA MET A 49 7.83 4.19 -4.39
C MET A 49 8.76 3.02 -4.03
N ALA A 50 9.42 2.41 -5.02
CA ALA A 50 10.34 1.30 -4.79
C ALA A 50 11.55 1.69 -3.91
N MET A 51 12.10 2.91 -4.09
CA MET A 51 13.20 3.40 -3.27
C MET A 51 12.81 3.57 -1.79
N VAL A 52 11.58 4.03 -1.53
CA VAL A 52 11.07 4.18 -0.16
C VAL A 52 10.80 2.83 0.49
N LEU A 53 10.21 1.89 -0.25
CA LEU A 53 9.98 0.52 0.25
C LEU A 53 11.30 -0.19 0.60
N ASP A 54 12.31 -0.11 -0.27
CA ASP A 54 13.64 -0.66 0.01
C ASP A 54 14.26 -0.03 1.29
N ARG A 55 14.06 1.28 1.49
CA ARG A 55 14.52 1.95 2.72
C ARG A 55 13.76 1.47 3.95
N LEU A 56 12.44 1.32 3.88
CA LEU A 56 11.61 0.86 5.00
C LEU A 56 11.97 -0.58 5.39
N ASP A 57 12.20 -1.45 4.40
CA ASP A 57 12.58 -2.84 4.63
C ASP A 57 13.95 -2.94 5.31
N ARG A 58 14.94 -2.12 4.90
CA ARG A 58 16.23 -2.04 5.59
C ARG A 58 16.09 -1.58 7.03
N LEU A 59 15.31 -0.53 7.29
CA LEU A 59 15.08 -0.03 8.65
C LEU A 59 14.39 -1.05 9.54
N GLN A 60 13.46 -1.85 9.00
CA GLN A 60 12.81 -2.94 9.74
C GLN A 60 13.78 -4.08 10.07
N GLN A 61 14.74 -4.37 9.19
CA GLN A 61 15.79 -5.35 9.45
C GLN A 61 16.79 -4.84 10.49
N GLU A 62 17.19 -3.55 10.41
CA GLU A 62 18.11 -2.91 11.36
C GLU A 62 17.51 -2.76 12.77
N GLY A 63 16.18 -2.54 12.87
CA GLY A 63 15.45 -2.46 14.14
C GLY A 63 15.08 -3.81 14.78
N ARG A 64 15.46 -4.93 14.15
CA ARG A 64 15.35 -6.29 14.69
C ARG A 64 16.77 -6.86 14.92
N ALA A 65 17.46 -6.35 15.93
CA ALA A 65 18.65 -6.95 16.53
C ALA A 65 18.51 -6.94 18.05
#